data_AF-A0A7S3XT85-F1
#
_entry.id   AF-A0A7S3XT85-F1
#
_cell.length_a   1.000
_cell.length_b   1.000
_cell.length_c   1.000
_cell.angle_alpha   90.00
_cell.angle_beta   90.00
_cell.angle_gamma   90.00
#
_symmetry.space_group_name_H-M   'P 1'
#
loop_
_entity.id
_entity.type
_entity.pdbx_description
1 polymer ?
#
loop_
_entity_poly.entity_id
_entity_poly.type
_entity_poly.pdbx_seq_one_letter_code
_entity_poly.pdbx_strand_id
1 'polypeptide(L)'
;RAEARDLAALKEQLEQERTARLQLVEKLEARDKELAAQATEIRELVAAARPPPPGSQHRRANGDHREYYKTILTEGQFFIKHSSKKMAKAHNRFFWVSHDLTTLSWRKGGDYEHTDSAQLASFDAVTPGPGGAKTLKRGLVDAEEVCFTLKRFSGEALTLQLEIGAMERGNAADHRRARDDWLGAFRFAVDYAKSVASLGGGGGGGGGGR
;
A
#
# COMPACT_ATOMS: atom_id res chain seq x y z
N ARG A 1 64.71 26.60 -34.89
CA ARG A 1 64.70 25.14 -35.25
C ARG A 1 64.43 24.25 -34.04
N ALA A 2 64.94 24.56 -32.84
CA ALA A 2 64.62 23.81 -31.61
C ALA A 2 63.14 24.00 -31.18
N GLU A 3 62.67 25.25 -31.11
CA GLU A 3 61.28 25.58 -30.71
C GLU A 3 60.19 24.95 -31.60
N ALA A 4 60.47 24.77 -32.89
CA ALA A 4 59.55 24.13 -33.83
C ALA A 4 59.44 22.61 -33.62
N ARG A 5 60.50 21.97 -33.07
CA ARG A 5 60.49 20.54 -32.72
C ARG A 5 59.74 20.32 -31.39
N ASP A 6 59.89 21.23 -30.44
CA ASP A 6 59.19 21.17 -29.16
C ASP A 6 57.67 21.38 -29.35
N LEU A 7 57.26 22.28 -30.25
CA LEU A 7 55.85 22.46 -30.60
C LEU A 7 55.24 21.22 -31.30
N ALA A 8 56.03 20.52 -32.13
CA ALA A 8 55.57 19.29 -32.78
C ALA A 8 55.37 18.15 -31.78
N ALA A 9 56.30 17.97 -30.84
CA ALA A 9 56.20 16.97 -29.77
C ALA A 9 54.99 17.23 -28.85
N LEU A 10 54.74 18.50 -28.49
CA LEU A 10 53.56 18.89 -27.70
C LEU A 10 52.24 18.61 -28.41
N LYS A 11 52.17 18.83 -29.74
CA LYS A 11 50.98 18.51 -30.53
C LYS A 11 50.72 17.01 -30.60
N GLU A 12 51.76 16.22 -30.82
CA GLU A 12 51.67 14.76 -30.85
C GLU A 12 51.21 14.20 -29.49
N GLN A 13 51.76 14.72 -28.39
CA GLN A 13 51.35 14.33 -27.04
C GLN A 13 49.88 14.69 -26.77
N LEU A 14 49.43 15.88 -27.18
CA LEU A 14 48.03 16.31 -27.03
C LEU A 14 47.06 15.42 -27.84
N GLU A 15 47.44 15.01 -29.05
CA GLU A 15 46.64 14.09 -29.88
C GLU A 15 46.59 12.68 -29.28
N GLN A 16 47.69 12.21 -28.70
CA GLN A 16 47.72 10.92 -27.99
C GLN A 16 46.82 10.96 -26.74
N GLU A 17 46.89 12.02 -25.92
CA GLU A 17 46.02 12.18 -24.76
C GLU A 17 44.54 12.30 -25.14
N ARG A 18 44.24 13.04 -26.22
CA ARG A 18 42.87 13.17 -26.72
C ARG A 18 42.32 11.82 -27.16
N THR A 19 43.10 11.04 -27.90
CA THR A 19 42.72 9.70 -28.36
C THR A 19 42.51 8.75 -27.17
N ALA A 20 43.42 8.76 -26.19
CA ALA A 20 43.31 7.93 -24.99
C ALA A 20 42.05 8.27 -24.16
N ARG A 21 41.70 9.56 -24.07
CA ARG A 21 40.51 10.01 -23.37
C ARG A 21 39.22 9.59 -24.08
N LEU A 22 39.18 9.64 -25.41
CA LEU A 22 38.04 9.17 -26.19
C LEU A 22 37.83 7.66 -26.02
N GLN A 23 38.90 6.86 -26.06
CA GLN A 23 38.82 5.42 -25.80
C GLN A 23 38.35 5.10 -24.39
N LEU A 24 38.72 5.90 -23.39
CA LEU A 24 38.23 5.73 -22.01
C LEU A 24 36.73 6.01 -21.91
N VAL A 25 36.23 7.09 -22.54
CA VAL A 25 34.80 7.41 -22.55
C VAL A 25 34.00 6.30 -23.21
N GLU A 26 34.46 5.79 -24.35
CA GLU A 26 33.80 4.68 -25.05
C GLU A 26 33.73 3.41 -24.19
N LYS A 27 34.80 3.09 -23.45
CA LYS A 27 34.81 1.96 -22.49
C LYS A 27 33.83 2.17 -21.34
N LEU A 28 33.70 3.38 -20.82
CA LEU A 28 32.76 3.70 -19.75
C LEU A 28 31.31 3.61 -20.24
N GLU A 29 31.01 4.13 -21.43
CA GLU A 29 29.68 4.00 -22.02
C GLU A 29 29.30 2.55 -22.31
N ALA A 30 30.26 1.72 -22.75
CA ALA A 30 30.04 0.29 -22.92
C ALA A 30 29.74 -0.40 -21.57
N ARG A 31 30.48 -0.03 -20.51
CA ARG A 31 30.26 -0.57 -19.17
C ARG A 31 28.91 -0.15 -18.59
N ASP A 32 28.49 1.10 -18.80
CA ASP A 32 27.19 1.59 -18.34
C ASP A 32 26.03 0.88 -19.04
N LYS A 33 26.16 0.60 -20.35
CA LYS A 33 25.20 -0.21 -21.09
C LYS A 33 25.11 -1.64 -20.55
N GLU A 34 26.24 -2.25 -20.22
CA GLU A 34 26.29 -3.58 -19.62
C GLU A 34 25.64 -3.61 -18.23
N LEU A 35 25.91 -2.60 -17.39
CA LEU A 35 25.28 -2.45 -16.08
C LEU A 35 23.77 -2.22 -16.18
N ALA A 36 23.31 -1.45 -17.17
CA ALA A 36 21.88 -1.25 -17.41
C ALA A 36 21.18 -2.55 -17.87
N ALA A 37 21.85 -3.36 -18.69
CA ALA A 37 21.36 -4.68 -19.09
C ALA A 37 21.28 -5.63 -17.88
N GLN A 38 22.34 -5.70 -17.06
CA GLN A 38 22.36 -6.51 -15.84
C GLN A 38 21.31 -6.04 -14.82
N ALA A 39 21.08 -4.74 -14.67
CA ALA A 39 20.03 -4.21 -13.80
C ALA A 39 18.62 -4.60 -14.28
N THR A 40 18.42 -4.74 -15.59
CA THR A 40 17.16 -5.20 -16.17
C THR A 40 16.97 -6.69 -15.90
N GLU A 41 17.99 -7.50 -16.14
CA GLU A 41 17.97 -8.94 -15.85
C GLU A 41 17.77 -9.22 -14.36
N ILE A 42 18.44 -8.49 -13.47
CA ILE A 42 18.23 -8.59 -12.02
C ILE A 42 16.81 -8.17 -11.65
N ARG A 43 16.23 -7.14 -12.28
CA ARG A 43 14.82 -6.78 -12.05
C ARG A 43 13.87 -7.87 -12.50
N GLU A 44 14.14 -8.53 -13.62
CA GLU A 44 13.33 -9.66 -14.11
C GLU A 44 13.48 -10.89 -13.22
N LEU A 45 14.70 -11.23 -12.78
CA LEU A 45 14.95 -12.30 -11.82
C LEU A 45 14.33 -12.02 -10.46
N VAL A 46 14.37 -10.77 -9.97
CA VAL A 46 13.69 -10.35 -8.75
C VAL A 46 12.18 -10.33 -8.93
N ALA A 47 11.65 -10.02 -10.12
CA ALA A 47 10.23 -10.13 -10.41
C ALA A 47 9.76 -11.59 -10.47
N ALA A 48 10.60 -12.50 -11.00
CA ALA A 48 10.33 -13.92 -11.09
C ALA A 48 10.52 -14.66 -9.74
N ALA A 49 11.46 -14.21 -8.92
CA ALA A 49 11.75 -14.75 -7.59
C ALA A 49 10.98 -14.05 -6.47
N ARG A 50 10.34 -12.90 -6.75
CA ARG A 50 9.37 -12.32 -5.84
C ARG A 50 8.27 -13.36 -5.67
N PRO A 51 7.97 -13.82 -4.43
CA PRO A 51 6.72 -14.51 -4.23
C PRO A 51 5.63 -13.60 -4.82
N PRO A 52 4.65 -14.14 -5.58
CA PRO A 52 3.56 -13.34 -6.08
C PRO A 52 3.08 -12.45 -4.92
N PRO A 53 2.85 -11.14 -5.11
CA PRO A 53 2.26 -10.31 -4.05
C PRO A 53 1.11 -11.14 -3.51
N PRO A 54 1.07 -11.43 -2.18
CA PRO A 54 0.25 -12.50 -1.60
C PRO A 54 -1.06 -12.48 -2.34
N GLY A 55 -1.19 -13.44 -3.25
CA GLY A 55 -2.25 -13.34 -4.21
C GLY A 55 -3.49 -13.38 -3.37
N SER A 56 -4.50 -12.64 -3.76
CA SER A 56 -5.90 -12.97 -3.53
C SER A 56 -6.27 -14.35 -4.14
N GLN A 57 -5.32 -15.29 -4.11
CA GLN A 57 -5.39 -16.73 -4.26
C GLN A 57 -5.63 -17.43 -2.92
N HIS A 58 -6.22 -16.74 -1.94
CA HIS A 58 -7.23 -17.42 -1.15
C HIS A 58 -8.38 -17.79 -2.10
N ARG A 59 -8.17 -18.82 -2.93
CA ARG A 59 -9.24 -19.53 -3.60
C ARG A 59 -10.19 -19.91 -2.49
N ARG A 60 -11.47 -19.56 -2.64
CA ARG A 60 -12.57 -20.04 -1.80
C ARG A 60 -12.61 -21.56 -1.95
N ALA A 61 -11.72 -22.26 -1.25
CA ALA A 61 -11.58 -23.70 -1.32
C ALA A 61 -12.63 -24.32 -0.42
N ASN A 62 -13.93 -24.17 -0.75
CA ASN A 62 -15.07 -24.77 -0.04
C ASN A 62 -14.96 -24.77 1.51
N GLY A 63 -14.31 -23.76 2.06
CA GLY A 63 -13.78 -23.73 3.41
C GLY A 63 -14.11 -22.40 4.05
N ASP A 64 -14.31 -22.44 5.37
CA ASP A 64 -14.90 -21.39 6.17
C ASP A 64 -14.45 -19.98 5.77
N HIS A 65 -15.38 -19.20 5.20
CA HIS A 65 -15.14 -17.80 4.83
C HIS A 65 -14.58 -16.97 6.00
N ARG A 66 -14.82 -17.41 7.24
CA ARG A 66 -14.30 -16.76 8.46
C ARG A 66 -12.79 -16.86 8.57
N GLU A 67 -12.20 -18.03 8.31
CA GLU A 67 -10.75 -18.22 8.37
C GLU A 67 -10.05 -17.42 7.27
N TYR A 68 -10.64 -17.38 6.08
CA TYR A 68 -10.17 -16.48 5.01
C TYR A 68 -10.17 -15.01 5.45
N TYR A 69 -11.30 -14.52 5.95
CA TYR A 69 -11.42 -13.13 6.39
C TYR A 69 -10.47 -12.78 7.52
N LYS A 70 -10.34 -13.67 8.52
CA LYS A 70 -9.39 -13.49 9.60
C LYS A 70 -7.96 -13.40 9.08
N THR A 71 -7.59 -14.25 8.14
CA THR A 71 -6.25 -14.26 7.53
C THR A 71 -5.96 -12.93 6.86
N ILE A 72 -6.79 -12.48 5.90
CA ILE A 72 -6.50 -11.24 5.18
C ILE A 72 -6.49 -10.01 6.08
N LEU A 73 -7.36 -9.96 7.09
CA LEU A 73 -7.40 -8.84 8.04
C LEU A 73 -6.14 -8.77 8.90
N THR A 74 -5.63 -9.91 9.37
CA THR A 74 -4.46 -9.96 10.25
C THR A 74 -3.15 -9.80 9.50
N GLU A 75 -3.06 -10.32 8.27
CA GLU A 75 -1.92 -10.06 7.38
C GLU A 75 -1.84 -8.59 6.96
N GLY A 76 -2.99 -7.95 6.76
CA GLY A 76 -3.08 -6.54 6.43
C GLY A 76 -2.72 -6.23 4.96
N GLN A 77 -3.02 -5.00 4.54
CA GLN A 77 -2.70 -4.54 3.19
C GLN A 77 -2.54 -3.02 3.13
N PHE A 78 -1.87 -2.54 2.09
CA PHE A 78 -1.84 -1.12 1.73
C PHE A 78 -3.15 -0.67 1.07
N PHE A 79 -3.73 0.38 1.61
CA PHE A 79 -4.86 1.10 1.06
C PHE A 79 -4.50 2.57 0.86
N ILE A 80 -5.15 3.20 -0.12
CA ILE A 80 -5.21 4.65 -0.13
C ILE A 80 -6.28 5.09 0.86
N LYS A 81 -5.85 5.72 1.95
CA LYS A 81 -6.73 6.39 2.92
C LYS A 81 -7.06 7.78 2.40
N HIS A 82 -8.32 8.00 2.07
CA HIS A 82 -8.87 9.30 1.73
C HIS A 82 -9.25 10.04 3.01
N SER A 83 -8.95 11.34 3.06
CA SER A 83 -9.31 12.18 4.20
C SER A 83 -10.61 12.93 3.93
N SER A 84 -11.44 13.04 4.96
CA SER A 84 -12.72 13.76 4.93
C SER A 84 -12.57 15.28 4.75
N LYS A 85 -11.40 15.85 5.05
CA LYS A 85 -11.13 17.29 4.91
C LYS A 85 -10.99 17.70 3.44
N LYS A 86 -11.73 18.74 3.01
CA LYS A 86 -11.85 19.30 1.65
C LYS A 86 -10.52 19.55 0.90
N MET A 87 -9.38 19.65 1.60
CA MET A 87 -8.05 19.88 1.03
C MET A 87 -6.99 18.82 1.37
N ALA A 88 -7.34 17.77 2.11
CA ALA A 88 -6.36 16.77 2.50
C ALA A 88 -6.03 15.83 1.33
N LYS A 89 -4.76 15.47 1.20
CA LYS A 89 -4.27 14.55 0.17
C LYS A 89 -4.64 13.11 0.56
N ALA A 90 -4.90 12.31 -0.46
CA ALA A 90 -5.00 10.86 -0.33
C ALA A 90 -3.62 10.29 0.07
N HIS A 91 -3.62 9.32 0.98
CA HIS A 91 -2.38 8.81 1.56
C HIS A 91 -2.34 7.29 1.56
N ASN A 92 -1.26 6.72 1.03
CA ASN A 92 -1.02 5.29 1.16
C ASN A 92 -0.70 4.92 2.62
N ARG A 93 -1.43 3.95 3.15
CA ARG A 93 -1.36 3.49 4.55
C ARG A 93 -1.49 1.98 4.59
N PHE A 94 -0.70 1.33 5.42
CA PHE A 94 -0.82 -0.09 5.70
C PHE A 94 -1.83 -0.28 6.83
N PHE A 95 -2.85 -1.11 6.62
CA PHE A 95 -3.91 -1.42 7.58
C PHE A 95 -3.85 -2.90 7.95
N TRP A 96 -4.10 -3.21 9.22
CA TRP A 96 -4.24 -4.58 9.71
C TRP A 96 -5.17 -4.59 10.92
N VAL A 97 -5.70 -5.77 11.24
CA VAL A 97 -6.52 -6.01 12.42
C VAL A 97 -5.76 -6.91 13.38
N SER A 98 -5.93 -6.68 14.68
CA SER A 98 -5.40 -7.55 15.73
C SER A 98 -5.94 -8.99 15.61
N HIS A 99 -5.19 -9.97 16.11
CA HIS A 99 -5.57 -11.39 16.01
C HIS A 99 -6.91 -11.75 16.70
N ASP A 100 -7.30 -10.98 17.70
CA ASP A 100 -8.58 -11.08 18.41
C ASP A 100 -9.74 -10.37 17.68
N LEU A 101 -9.47 -9.76 16.52
CA LEU A 101 -10.45 -9.05 15.69
C LEU A 101 -11.14 -7.87 16.40
N THR A 102 -10.52 -7.27 17.40
CA THR A 102 -11.09 -6.13 18.14
C THR A 102 -10.58 -4.78 17.69
N THR A 103 -9.34 -4.70 17.19
CA THR A 103 -8.65 -3.43 16.93
C THR A 103 -8.18 -3.34 15.49
N LEU A 104 -8.58 -2.28 14.80
CA LEU A 104 -8.06 -1.89 13.50
C LEU A 104 -6.92 -0.91 13.69
N SER A 105 -5.76 -1.19 13.11
CA SER A 105 -4.56 -0.36 13.18
C SER A 105 -4.11 0.05 11.78
N TRP A 106 -3.48 1.23 11.68
CA TRP A 106 -2.86 1.66 10.43
C TRP A 106 -1.66 2.56 10.64
N ARG A 107 -0.75 2.53 9.66
CA ARG A 107 0.50 3.31 9.68
C ARG A 107 0.92 3.77 8.29
N LYS A 108 1.85 4.73 8.23
CA LYS A 108 2.51 5.12 6.97
C LYS A 108 3.47 4.01 6.53
N GLY A 109 3.57 3.76 5.23
CA GLY A 109 4.56 2.81 4.69
C GLY A 109 5.98 3.23 5.08
N GLY A 110 6.76 2.28 5.61
CA GLY A 110 8.14 2.51 6.07
C GLY A 110 8.26 3.15 7.46
N ASP A 111 7.15 3.47 8.13
CA ASP A 111 7.12 4.01 9.49
C ASP A 111 6.59 2.92 10.44
N TYR A 112 7.46 2.41 11.32
CA TYR A 112 7.13 1.35 12.26
C TYR A 112 6.75 1.87 13.66
N GLU A 113 6.99 3.15 13.93
CA GLU A 113 6.83 3.75 15.26
C GLU A 113 5.46 4.40 15.42
N HIS A 114 4.94 5.04 14.37
CA HIS A 114 3.68 5.78 14.44
C HIS A 114 2.53 4.94 13.91
N THR A 115 1.71 4.42 14.84
CA THR A 115 0.51 3.66 14.53
C THR A 115 -0.71 4.37 15.07
N ASP A 116 -1.66 4.65 14.19
CA ASP A 116 -3.02 5.03 14.57
C ASP A 116 -3.85 3.75 14.77
N SER A 117 -4.91 3.83 15.58
CA SER A 117 -5.84 2.71 15.75
C SER A 117 -7.26 3.14 16.06
N ALA A 118 -8.21 2.23 15.84
CA ALA A 118 -9.60 2.36 16.23
C ALA A 118 -10.18 1.00 16.65
N GLN A 119 -11.07 1.02 17.64
CA GLN A 119 -11.82 -0.16 18.05
C GLN A 119 -12.85 -0.53 16.98
N LEU A 120 -12.86 -1.79 16.53
CA LEU A 120 -13.76 -2.26 15.48
C LEU A 120 -15.23 -2.16 15.90
N ALA A 121 -15.52 -2.41 17.18
CA ALA A 121 -16.86 -2.27 17.74
C ALA A 121 -17.40 -0.83 17.68
N SER A 122 -16.53 0.18 17.51
CA SER A 122 -16.95 1.57 17.38
C SER A 122 -17.48 1.93 15.99
N PHE A 123 -17.28 1.06 14.98
CA PHE A 123 -17.82 1.27 13.64
C PHE A 123 -19.26 0.74 13.51
N ASP A 124 -20.13 1.54 12.92
CA ASP A 124 -21.55 1.24 12.76
C ASP A 124 -21.78 0.37 11.55
N ALA A 125 -21.13 0.76 10.46
CA ALA A 125 -21.38 0.22 9.15
C ALA A 125 -20.10 0.23 8.31
N VAL A 126 -19.99 -0.81 7.48
CA VAL A 126 -19.02 -0.88 6.38
C VAL A 126 -19.78 -0.91 5.06
N THR A 127 -19.66 0.16 4.29
CA THR A 127 -20.44 0.38 3.06
C THR A 127 -19.56 0.40 1.82
N PRO A 128 -20.01 -0.15 0.69
CA PRO A 128 -19.28 0.01 -0.57
C PRO A 128 -19.23 1.49 -1.00
N GLY A 129 -18.20 1.85 -1.75
CA GLY A 129 -18.01 3.19 -2.27
C GLY A 129 -17.69 4.26 -1.22
N PRO A 130 -17.76 5.55 -1.58
CA PRO A 130 -17.37 6.68 -0.72
C PRO A 130 -18.38 7.02 0.39
N GLY A 131 -19.49 6.27 0.50
CA GLY A 131 -20.45 6.41 1.61
C GLY A 131 -21.18 7.75 1.68
N GLY A 132 -21.28 8.50 0.58
CA GLY A 132 -22.02 9.77 0.47
C GLY A 132 -21.19 11.03 0.76
N ALA A 133 -19.93 10.89 1.17
CA ALA A 133 -19.06 12.05 1.35
C ALA A 133 -18.46 12.49 0.00
N LYS A 134 -18.61 13.78 -0.32
CA LYS A 134 -18.15 14.46 -1.57
C LYS A 134 -16.61 14.52 -1.72
N THR A 135 -15.87 13.66 -1.02
CA THR A 135 -14.42 13.74 -0.81
C THR A 135 -13.57 13.07 -1.87
N LEU A 136 -14.17 12.31 -2.79
CA LEU A 136 -13.47 11.91 -4.00
C LEU A 136 -13.40 13.11 -4.94
N LYS A 137 -12.25 13.79 -4.97
CA LYS A 137 -12.01 14.87 -5.95
C LYS A 137 -12.15 14.29 -7.36
N ARG A 138 -12.93 15.00 -8.19
CA ARG A 138 -13.11 14.80 -9.64
C ARG A 138 -11.82 14.29 -10.30
N GLY A 139 -11.89 13.12 -10.92
CA GLY A 139 -10.81 12.56 -11.74
C GLY A 139 -10.72 11.02 -11.75
N LEU A 140 -11.24 10.35 -10.72
CA LEU A 140 -11.26 8.88 -10.63
C LEU A 140 -12.71 8.39 -10.70
N VAL A 141 -13.24 8.26 -11.92
CA VAL A 141 -14.53 7.58 -12.15
C VAL A 141 -14.47 6.11 -11.69
N ASP A 142 -13.27 5.53 -11.70
CA ASP A 142 -13.02 4.15 -11.29
C ASP A 142 -12.92 3.96 -9.76
N ALA A 143 -12.72 5.03 -8.98
CA ALA A 143 -12.52 4.92 -7.53
C ALA A 143 -13.76 4.40 -6.81
N GLU A 144 -14.97 4.72 -7.27
CA GLU A 144 -16.21 4.23 -6.64
C GLU A 144 -16.29 2.70 -6.62
N GLU A 145 -15.77 2.05 -7.65
CA GLU A 145 -15.79 0.60 -7.79
C GLU A 145 -14.71 -0.10 -6.96
N VAL A 146 -13.68 0.61 -6.52
CA VAL A 146 -12.56 0.04 -5.74
C VAL A 146 -12.47 0.59 -4.32
N CYS A 147 -13.43 1.43 -3.94
CA CYS A 147 -13.53 2.03 -2.61
C CYS A 147 -14.56 1.35 -1.70
N PHE A 148 -14.33 1.48 -0.41
CA PHE A 148 -15.30 1.21 0.64
C PHE A 148 -15.07 2.15 1.83
N THR A 149 -16.07 2.24 2.70
CA THR A 149 -16.09 3.18 3.81
C THR A 149 -16.44 2.47 5.11
N LEU A 150 -15.64 2.69 6.17
CA LEU A 150 -16.01 2.37 7.55
C LEU A 150 -16.53 3.63 8.24
N LYS A 151 -17.75 3.57 8.76
CA LYS A 151 -18.46 4.68 9.43
C LYS A 151 -18.52 4.43 10.93
N ARG A 152 -18.24 5.44 11.76
CA ARG A 152 -18.27 5.36 13.24
C ARG A 152 -19.58 5.90 13.81
N PHE A 153 -19.99 5.41 14.99
CA PHE A 153 -21.12 5.96 15.76
C PHE A 153 -20.78 7.37 16.21
N SER A 154 -21.79 8.26 16.13
CA SER A 154 -21.74 9.71 16.41
C SER A 154 -21.11 10.53 15.29
N GLY A 155 -21.68 11.72 15.03
CA GLY A 155 -21.28 12.64 13.94
C GLY A 155 -19.87 13.23 14.05
N GLU A 156 -18.89 12.49 14.54
CA GLU A 156 -17.47 12.83 14.54
C GLU A 156 -16.74 12.39 13.27
N ALA A 157 -15.66 13.12 13.00
CA ALA A 157 -14.96 13.26 11.72
C ALA A 157 -14.16 12.05 11.21
N LEU A 158 -14.20 10.89 11.88
CA LEU A 158 -13.37 9.73 11.57
C LEU A 158 -14.12 8.69 10.73
N THR A 159 -14.46 9.08 9.51
CA THR A 159 -14.86 8.14 8.45
C THR A 159 -13.61 7.67 7.73
N LEU A 160 -13.36 6.36 7.68
CA LEU A 160 -12.25 5.78 6.92
C LEU A 160 -12.75 5.42 5.53
N GLN A 161 -12.34 6.20 4.53
CA GLN A 161 -12.55 5.91 3.12
C GLN A 161 -11.28 5.26 2.57
N LEU A 162 -11.39 4.02 2.12
CA LEU A 162 -10.27 3.19 1.71
C LEU A 162 -10.45 2.77 0.26
N GLU A 163 -9.35 2.82 -0.50
CA GLU A 163 -9.29 2.41 -1.90
C GLU A 163 -8.24 1.31 -2.08
N ILE A 164 -8.59 0.29 -2.85
CA ILE A 164 -7.71 -0.85 -3.20
C ILE A 164 -7.07 -0.63 -4.57
N GLY A 165 -5.80 -1.03 -4.71
CA GLY A 165 -5.19 -1.25 -6.02
C GLY A 165 -4.68 -0.01 -6.74
N ALA A 166 -4.71 1.17 -6.13
CA ALA A 166 -4.32 2.42 -6.79
C ALA A 166 -2.85 2.51 -7.24
N MET A 167 -1.96 1.63 -6.74
CA MET A 167 -0.55 1.58 -7.15
C MET A 167 -0.24 0.57 -8.26
N GLU A 168 -1.20 -0.27 -8.65
CA GLU A 168 -1.00 -1.31 -9.66
C GLU A 168 -1.87 -1.04 -10.89
N ARG A 169 -1.28 -1.11 -12.09
CA ARG A 169 -2.04 -1.16 -13.34
C ARG A 169 -2.65 -2.56 -13.46
N GLY A 170 -3.69 -2.83 -12.66
CA GLY A 170 -4.41 -4.09 -12.62
C GLY A 170 -5.70 -4.08 -13.45
N ASN A 171 -6.25 -5.26 -13.68
CA ASN A 171 -7.59 -5.41 -14.25
C ASN A 171 -8.63 -4.90 -13.24
N ALA A 172 -9.52 -3.99 -13.67
CA ALA A 172 -10.58 -3.43 -12.82
C ALA A 172 -11.44 -4.51 -12.15
N ALA A 173 -11.64 -5.66 -12.79
CA ALA A 173 -12.36 -6.79 -12.21
C ALA A 173 -11.67 -7.37 -10.96
N ASP A 174 -10.34 -7.46 -10.97
CA ASP A 174 -9.57 -7.97 -9.83
C ASP A 174 -9.60 -6.99 -8.66
N HIS A 175 -9.50 -5.68 -8.94
CA HIS A 175 -9.63 -4.66 -7.91
C HIS A 175 -11.03 -4.64 -7.27
N ARG A 176 -12.09 -4.78 -8.08
CA ARG A 176 -13.47 -4.91 -7.58
C ARG A 176 -13.63 -6.12 -6.67
N ARG A 177 -13.12 -7.27 -7.10
CA ARG A 177 -13.17 -8.52 -6.32
C ARG A 177 -12.41 -8.39 -5.01
N ALA A 178 -11.20 -7.81 -5.04
CA ALA A 178 -10.44 -7.53 -3.82
C ALA A 178 -11.21 -6.60 -2.89
N ARG A 179 -11.85 -5.55 -3.43
CA ARG A 179 -12.71 -4.63 -2.66
C ARG A 179 -13.88 -5.35 -2.02
N ASP A 180 -14.51 -6.29 -2.70
CA ASP A 180 -15.62 -7.06 -2.15
C ASP A 180 -15.17 -8.04 -1.05
N ASP A 181 -14.02 -8.69 -1.22
CA ASP A 181 -13.45 -9.59 -0.21
C ASP A 181 -13.07 -8.83 1.07
N TRP A 182 -12.41 -7.67 0.96
CA TRP A 182 -12.08 -6.81 2.10
C TRP A 182 -13.31 -6.19 2.75
N LEU A 183 -14.30 -5.76 1.95
CA LEU A 183 -15.59 -5.29 2.45
C LEU A 183 -16.27 -6.38 3.30
N GLY A 184 -16.29 -7.62 2.80
CA GLY A 184 -16.82 -8.78 3.52
C GLY A 184 -16.07 -9.04 4.83
N ALA A 185 -14.74 -8.98 4.79
CA ALA A 185 -13.90 -9.21 5.96
C ALA A 185 -14.09 -8.14 7.05
N PHE A 186 -14.11 -6.85 6.68
CA PHE A 186 -14.35 -5.78 7.64
C PHE A 186 -15.76 -5.85 8.25
N ARG A 187 -16.78 -6.22 7.48
CA ARG A 187 -18.12 -6.46 8.02
C ARG A 187 -18.11 -7.57 9.06
N PHE A 188 -17.52 -8.71 8.71
CA PHE A 188 -17.33 -9.83 9.63
C PHE A 188 -16.63 -9.40 10.92
N ALA A 189 -15.53 -8.65 10.82
CA ALA A 189 -14.77 -8.21 11.99
C ALA A 189 -15.52 -7.21 12.86
N VAL A 190 -16.25 -6.26 12.26
CA VAL A 190 -17.10 -5.31 13.00
C VAL A 190 -18.23 -6.02 13.73
N ASP A 191 -18.93 -6.95 13.06
CA ASP A 191 -20.01 -7.72 13.66
C ASP A 191 -19.49 -8.62 14.79
N TYR A 192 -18.35 -9.26 14.57
CA TYR A 192 -17.66 -10.06 15.59
C TYR A 192 -17.29 -9.21 16.81
N ALA A 193 -16.61 -8.08 16.61
CA ALA A 193 -16.20 -7.18 17.69
C ALA A 193 -17.39 -6.67 18.51
N LYS A 194 -18.52 -6.34 17.85
CA LYS A 194 -19.76 -5.96 18.52
C LYS A 194 -20.34 -7.10 19.36
N SER A 195 -20.31 -8.33 18.85
CA SER A 195 -20.78 -9.51 19.59
C SER A 195 -19.94 -9.82 20.82
N VAL A 196 -18.61 -9.63 20.74
CA VAL A 196 -17.72 -9.80 21.89
C VAL A 196 -17.95 -8.69 22.92
N ALA A 197 -18.12 -7.44 22.48
CA ALA A 197 -18.38 -6.31 23.36
C ALA A 197 -19.72 -6.45 24.13
N SER A 198 -20.77 -7.00 23.49
CA SER A 198 -22.06 -7.22 24.16
C SER A 198 -21.99 -8.33 25.21
N LEU A 199 -21.16 -9.36 25.02
CA LEU A 199 -20.94 -10.44 25.99
C LEU A 199 -20.13 -9.97 27.21
N GLY A 200 -19.23 -9.01 27.03
CA GLY A 200 -18.40 -8.45 28.12
C GLY A 200 -19.13 -7.45 29.05
N GLY A 201 -20.30 -6.94 28.63
CA GLY A 201 -21.06 -5.92 29.38
C GLY A 201 -22.02 -6.47 30.47
N GLY A 202 -22.06 -7.79 30.69
CA GLY A 202 -23.05 -8.46 31.54
C GLY A 202 -22.65 -8.73 33.00
N GLY A 203 -21.52 -8.22 33.48
CA GLY A 203 -21.01 -8.50 34.84
C GLY A 203 -20.81 -7.24 35.67
N GLY A 204 -21.87 -6.73 36.31
CA GLY A 204 -21.76 -5.54 37.15
C GLY A 204 -23.04 -5.11 37.88
N GLY A 205 -23.89 -6.07 38.25
CA GLY A 205 -24.90 -5.83 39.28
C GLY A 205 -24.36 -6.33 40.62
N GLY A 206 -24.20 -5.45 41.60
CA GLY A 206 -24.03 -5.87 43.00
C GLY A 206 -23.24 -4.93 43.91
N GLY A 207 -23.96 -4.07 44.63
CA GLY A 207 -23.81 -4.03 46.10
C GLY A 207 -23.08 -2.86 46.75
N GLY A 208 -23.81 -2.20 47.66
CA GLY A 208 -23.29 -1.42 48.79
C GLY A 208 -23.12 0.06 48.49
N GLY A 209 -23.93 0.99 48.99
CA GLY A 209 -24.55 1.04 50.30
C GLY A 209 -23.72 1.95 51.22
N ARG A 210 -23.89 3.26 51.08
CA ARG A 210 -24.10 4.28 52.13
C ARG A 210 -24.05 5.67 51.50
#